data_AF-A0A7C4QC40-F1
#
_entry.id   AF-A0A7C4QC40-F1
#
_cell.length_a   1.000
_cell.length_b   1.000
_cell.length_c   1.000
_cell.angle_alpha   90.00
_cell.angle_beta   90.00
_cell.angle_gamma   90.00
#
_symmetry.space_group_name_H-M   'P 1'
#
loop_
_entity.id
_entity.type
_entity.pdbx_description
1 polymer ?
#
loop_
_entity_poly.entity_id
_entity_poly.type
_entity_poly.pdbx_seq_one_letter_code
_entity_poly.pdbx_strand_id
1 'polypeptide(L)'
;MDLPLTTAPEPPAPLLRDLWRYLRAPVHAPPLSLPPATAAWWAVRAWALAFWVSLGLGVCLGVLLLALGQTPADNAVTALVSDLPMALALLLGAVAAPLVEEATFRLWLRYSRPAFAVSAALALLLAAPPAAAALALPVPAWLFRIGQPEGLASLAAGLAVLAAAIWVGLARFGEAPLRRLFDRHFRLIFYGAAGAFALLHLGNYTRLAEIWFLAPLLVLPQFLLGVMLGYVRMRLGFVWCTGIHMLHNAIILIPVLVLAHFVE
;
A
#
# COMPACT_ATOMS: atom_id res chain seq x y z
N MET A 1 27.97 16.50 39.02
CA MET A 1 26.93 15.55 38.56
C MET A 1 26.90 15.68 37.05
N ASP A 2 27.81 14.98 36.40
CA ASP A 2 28.01 15.10 34.96
C ASP A 2 26.89 14.36 34.26
N LEU A 3 26.04 15.09 33.55
CA LEU A 3 25.06 14.51 32.64
C LEU A 3 25.83 13.69 31.59
N PRO A 4 25.44 12.43 31.30
CA PRO A 4 26.14 11.65 30.32
C PRO A 4 26.05 12.36 28.97
N LEU A 5 27.24 12.60 28.38
CA LEU A 5 27.40 13.02 27.00
C LEU A 5 26.44 12.20 26.15
N THR A 6 25.55 12.89 25.43
CA THR A 6 24.62 12.24 24.50
C THR A 6 25.47 11.52 23.47
N THR A 7 25.66 10.21 23.64
CA THR A 7 26.36 9.39 22.67
C THR A 7 25.64 9.59 21.34
N ALA A 8 26.36 10.04 20.31
CA ALA A 8 25.82 10.15 18.97
C ALA A 8 25.08 8.84 18.65
N PRO A 9 23.88 8.88 18.05
CA PRO A 9 23.11 7.68 17.79
C PRO A 9 23.98 6.69 17.00
N GLU A 10 24.10 5.45 17.49
CA GLU A 10 24.87 4.42 16.80
C GLU A 10 24.44 4.33 15.33
N PRO A 11 25.38 4.20 14.39
CA PRO A 11 25.03 4.03 12.99
C PRO A 11 24.15 2.78 12.85
N PRO A 12 23.10 2.83 12.01
CA PRO A 12 22.21 1.69 11.85
C PRO A 12 23.00 0.48 11.35
N ALA A 13 22.69 -0.70 11.89
CA ALA A 13 23.27 -1.97 11.43
C ALA A 13 23.12 -2.12 9.91
N PRO A 14 24.03 -2.82 9.20
CA PRO A 14 23.93 -2.99 7.74
C PRO A 14 22.51 -3.39 7.31
N LEU A 15 22.02 -2.83 6.18
CA LEU A 15 20.62 -2.96 5.73
C LEU A 15 20.04 -4.36 5.90
N LEU A 16 20.72 -5.40 5.41
CA LEU A 16 20.21 -6.78 5.50
C LEU A 16 20.05 -7.27 6.95
N ARG A 17 20.99 -6.89 7.82
CA ARG A 17 20.95 -7.23 9.26
C ARG A 17 19.84 -6.47 9.97
N ASP A 18 19.66 -5.19 9.64
CA ASP A 18 18.56 -4.38 10.19
C ASP A 18 17.19 -4.88 9.71
N LEU A 19 17.04 -5.12 8.41
CA LEU A 19 15.84 -5.67 7.79
C LEU A 19 15.48 -7.01 8.45
N TRP A 20 16.42 -7.95 8.51
CA TRP A 20 16.20 -9.26 9.11
C TRP A 20 15.75 -9.18 10.57
N ARG A 21 16.41 -8.33 11.37
CA ARG A 21 16.02 -8.09 12.78
C ARG A 21 14.63 -7.49 12.87
N TYR A 22 14.34 -6.49 12.05
CA TYR A 22 13.06 -5.80 12.06
C TYR A 22 11.92 -6.72 11.63
N LEU A 23 12.10 -7.52 10.57
CA LEU A 23 11.06 -8.45 10.14
C LEU A 23 10.81 -9.56 11.18
N ARG A 24 11.84 -10.03 11.90
CA ARG A 24 11.63 -10.99 12.99
C ARG A 24 10.80 -10.43 14.14
N ALA A 25 11.01 -9.17 14.49
CA ALA A 25 10.35 -8.49 15.59
C ALA A 25 10.12 -7.01 15.25
N PRO A 26 9.09 -6.68 14.47
CA PRO A 26 8.83 -5.30 14.08
C PRO A 26 8.41 -4.52 15.33
N VAL A 27 8.95 -3.31 15.46
CA VAL A 27 8.73 -2.43 16.62
C VAL A 27 8.11 -1.11 16.19
N HIS A 28 7.21 -0.58 17.02
CA HIS A 28 6.64 0.75 16.89
C HIS A 28 7.62 1.78 17.46
N ALA A 29 8.61 2.18 16.66
CA ALA A 29 9.66 3.11 17.07
C ALA A 29 9.68 4.36 16.18
N PRO A 30 10.26 5.50 16.64
CA PRO A 30 10.61 6.63 15.78
C PRO A 30 11.41 6.21 14.54
N PRO A 31 11.34 6.96 13.42
CA PRO A 31 12.20 6.71 12.27
C PRO A 31 13.67 6.88 12.66
N LEU A 32 14.56 6.26 11.88
CA LEU A 32 15.99 6.50 11.97
C LEU A 32 16.29 7.95 11.59
N SER A 33 17.09 8.63 12.40
CA SER A 33 17.61 9.97 12.09
C SER A 33 18.78 9.84 11.12
N LEU A 34 18.47 9.73 9.82
CA LEU A 34 19.47 9.65 8.75
C LEU A 34 19.51 10.93 7.91
N PRO A 35 20.70 11.35 7.42
CA PRO A 35 20.79 12.36 6.38
C PRO A 35 19.95 11.97 5.15
N PRO A 36 19.32 12.92 4.43
CA PRO A 36 18.44 12.61 3.30
C PRO A 36 19.06 11.72 2.23
N ALA A 37 20.34 11.94 1.87
CA ALA A 37 21.05 11.12 0.89
C ALA A 37 21.23 9.66 1.38
N THR A 38 21.55 9.48 2.65
CA THR A 38 21.68 8.15 3.28
C THR A 38 20.33 7.46 3.35
N ALA A 39 19.27 8.19 3.71
CA ALA A 39 17.90 7.67 3.72
C ALA A 39 17.48 7.23 2.32
N ALA A 40 17.71 8.04 1.28
CA ALA A 40 17.42 7.71 -0.10
C ALA A 40 18.12 6.41 -0.53
N TRP A 41 19.42 6.31 -0.26
CA TRP A 41 20.20 5.12 -0.60
C TRP A 41 19.73 3.87 0.14
N TRP A 42 19.38 4.01 1.42
CA TRP A 42 18.81 2.94 2.23
C TRP A 42 17.49 2.45 1.64
N ALA A 43 16.63 3.40 1.29
CA ALA A 43 15.31 3.16 0.75
C ALA A 43 15.40 2.43 -0.60
N VAL A 44 16.23 2.93 -1.52
CA VAL A 44 16.46 2.32 -2.84
C VAL A 44 17.02 0.90 -2.72
N ARG A 45 17.97 0.65 -1.82
CA ARG A 45 18.52 -0.71 -1.63
C ARG A 45 17.50 -1.69 -1.04
N ALA A 46 16.70 -1.22 -0.08
CA ALA A 46 15.61 -2.01 0.50
C ALA A 46 14.57 -2.36 -0.57
N TRP A 47 14.19 -1.37 -1.37
CA TRP A 47 13.30 -1.55 -2.51
C TRP A 47 13.89 -2.49 -3.57
N ALA A 48 15.15 -2.32 -3.97
CA ALA A 48 15.77 -3.14 -5.01
C ALA A 48 15.77 -4.62 -4.63
N LEU A 49 16.00 -4.94 -3.35
CA LEU A 49 15.88 -6.30 -2.84
C LEU A 49 14.47 -6.86 -3.03
N ALA A 50 13.43 -6.10 -2.64
CA ALA A 50 12.04 -6.52 -2.84
C ALA A 50 11.66 -6.59 -4.32
N PHE A 51 12.12 -5.63 -5.13
CA PHE A 51 11.84 -5.55 -6.55
C PHE A 51 12.32 -6.79 -7.29
N TRP A 52 13.56 -7.23 -7.09
CA TRP A 52 14.08 -8.41 -7.79
C TRP A 52 13.38 -9.70 -7.36
N VAL A 53 13.02 -9.83 -6.08
CA VAL A 53 12.23 -10.98 -5.60
C VAL A 53 10.83 -10.96 -6.20
N SER A 54 10.13 -9.82 -6.13
CA SER A 54 8.77 -9.68 -6.68
C SER A 54 8.74 -9.81 -8.20
N LEU A 55 9.77 -9.35 -8.92
CA LEU A 55 9.89 -9.51 -10.37
C LEU A 55 10.05 -10.99 -10.73
N GLY A 56 10.95 -11.71 -10.06
CA GLY A 56 11.12 -13.15 -10.28
C GLY A 56 9.84 -13.92 -10.03
N LEU A 57 9.16 -13.66 -8.91
CA LEU A 57 7.86 -14.27 -8.61
C LEU A 57 6.78 -13.88 -9.63
N GLY A 58 6.75 -12.62 -10.06
CA GLY A 58 5.81 -12.11 -11.05
C GLY A 58 5.97 -12.80 -12.41
N VAL A 59 7.20 -13.02 -12.87
CA VAL A 59 7.49 -13.76 -14.11
C VAL A 59 7.05 -15.21 -13.98
N CYS A 60 7.42 -15.89 -12.89
CA CYS A 60 6.99 -17.28 -12.66
C CYS A 60 5.47 -17.41 -12.60
N LEU A 61 4.80 -16.47 -11.93
CA LEU A 61 3.35 -16.44 -11.84
C LEU A 61 2.71 -16.16 -13.21
N GLY A 62 3.26 -15.23 -13.99
CA GLY A 62 2.79 -14.95 -15.35
C GLY A 62 2.83 -16.19 -16.25
N VAL A 63 3.93 -16.95 -16.21
CA VAL A 63 4.06 -18.22 -16.95
C VAL A 63 3.03 -19.26 -16.47
N LEU A 64 2.84 -19.40 -15.15
CA LEU A 64 1.83 -20.29 -14.59
C LEU A 64 0.41 -19.91 -15.03
N LEU A 65 0.08 -18.63 -15.00
CA LEU A 65 -1.22 -18.11 -15.41
C LEU A 65 -1.49 -18.36 -16.90
N LEU A 66 -0.49 -18.11 -17.77
CA LEU A 66 -0.58 -18.45 -19.19
C LEU A 66 -0.83 -19.95 -19.41
N ALA A 67 -0.14 -20.82 -18.65
CA ALA A 67 -0.36 -22.27 -18.72
C ALA A 67 -1.76 -22.72 -18.25
N LEU A 68 -2.42 -21.90 -17.42
CA LEU A 68 -3.79 -22.10 -16.96
C LEU A 68 -4.83 -21.41 -17.87
N GLY A 69 -4.43 -20.85 -19.02
CA GLY A 69 -5.32 -20.18 -19.96
C GLY A 69 -5.78 -18.79 -19.52
N GLN A 70 -5.05 -18.15 -18.61
CA GLN A 70 -5.22 -16.74 -18.26
C GLN A 70 -4.31 -15.88 -19.14
N THR A 71 -4.78 -14.69 -19.50
CA THR A 71 -4.06 -13.75 -20.36
C THR A 71 -3.81 -12.43 -19.62
N PRO A 72 -2.89 -11.57 -20.09
CA PRO A 72 -2.72 -10.23 -19.52
C PRO A 72 -4.01 -9.38 -19.52
N ALA A 73 -4.94 -9.64 -20.45
CA ALA A 73 -6.25 -8.97 -20.52
C ALA A 73 -7.20 -9.39 -19.38
N ASP A 74 -6.97 -10.53 -18.74
CA ASP A 74 -7.71 -10.96 -17.55
C ASP A 74 -7.27 -10.20 -16.27
N ASN A 75 -6.34 -9.26 -16.41
CA ASN A 75 -5.95 -8.32 -15.37
C ASN A 75 -6.71 -6.99 -15.50
N ALA A 76 -7.52 -6.64 -14.51
CA ALA A 76 -8.35 -5.44 -14.52
C ALA A 76 -7.54 -4.13 -14.61
N VAL A 77 -6.33 -4.10 -14.03
CA VAL A 77 -5.46 -2.93 -14.12
C VAL A 77 -4.91 -2.81 -15.52
N THR A 78 -4.39 -3.89 -16.12
CA THR A 78 -3.93 -3.90 -17.51
C THR A 78 -5.02 -3.43 -18.46
N ALA A 79 -6.22 -3.99 -18.35
CA ALA A 79 -7.37 -3.59 -19.17
C ALA A 79 -7.69 -2.09 -19.01
N LEU A 80 -7.74 -1.59 -17.77
CA LEU A 80 -8.02 -0.18 -17.51
C LEU A 80 -6.95 0.75 -18.08
N VAL A 81 -5.66 0.45 -17.87
CA VAL A 81 -4.58 1.37 -18.24
C VAL A 81 -4.31 1.39 -19.74
N SER A 82 -4.63 0.30 -20.45
CA SER A 82 -4.57 0.24 -21.91
C SER A 82 -5.58 1.16 -22.59
N ASP A 83 -6.75 1.38 -21.98
CA ASP A 83 -7.80 2.26 -22.53
C ASP A 83 -7.55 3.76 -22.25
N LEU A 84 -6.52 4.10 -21.46
CA LEU A 84 -6.24 5.48 -21.03
C LEU A 84 -5.06 6.07 -21.80
N PRO A 85 -5.05 7.40 -22.05
CA PRO A 85 -3.84 8.07 -22.51
C PRO A 85 -2.68 7.81 -21.56
N MET A 86 -1.50 7.48 -22.10
CA MET A 86 -0.27 7.15 -21.36
C MET A 86 -0.03 8.07 -20.13
N ALA A 87 -0.13 9.38 -20.33
CA ALA A 87 0.09 10.35 -19.26
C ALA A 87 -0.93 10.21 -18.11
N LEU A 88 -2.19 9.96 -18.44
CA LEU A 88 -3.26 9.75 -17.46
C LEU A 88 -3.11 8.39 -16.77
N ALA A 89 -2.77 7.34 -17.52
CA ALA A 89 -2.48 6.01 -16.95
C ALA A 89 -1.33 6.07 -15.94
N LEU A 90 -0.25 6.79 -16.25
CA LEU A 90 0.88 7.00 -15.33
C LEU A 90 0.48 7.86 -14.11
N LEU A 91 -0.28 8.94 -14.32
CA LEU A 91 -0.76 9.76 -13.20
C LEU A 91 -1.62 8.95 -12.22
N LEU A 92 -2.54 8.13 -12.75
CA LEU A 92 -3.43 7.34 -11.90
C LEU A 92 -2.71 6.15 -11.28
N GLY A 93 -2.00 5.34 -12.06
CA GLY A 93 -1.40 4.10 -11.60
C GLY A 93 -0.06 4.26 -10.87
N ALA A 94 0.78 5.21 -11.30
CA ALA A 94 2.10 5.41 -10.69
C ALA A 94 2.13 6.51 -9.61
N VAL A 95 1.12 7.38 -9.54
CA VAL A 95 1.08 8.47 -8.54
C VAL A 95 -0.14 8.36 -7.64
N ALA A 96 -1.36 8.44 -8.18
CA ALA A 96 -2.58 8.50 -7.39
C ALA A 96 -2.85 7.20 -6.60
N ALA A 97 -2.70 6.03 -7.23
CA ALA A 97 -2.90 4.74 -6.59
C ALA A 97 -1.94 4.53 -5.41
N PRO A 98 -0.60 4.68 -5.55
CA PRO A 98 0.32 4.64 -4.41
C PRO A 98 -0.03 5.64 -3.30
N LEU A 99 -0.47 6.87 -3.61
CA LEU A 99 -0.89 7.82 -2.56
C LEU A 99 -2.04 7.28 -1.73
N VAL A 100 -3.09 6.76 -2.39
CA VAL A 100 -4.26 6.21 -1.72
C VAL A 100 -3.91 4.93 -0.95
N GLU A 101 -3.13 4.03 -1.55
CA GLU A 101 -2.72 2.77 -0.93
C GLU A 101 -1.85 3.01 0.31
N GLU A 102 -0.83 3.85 0.21
CA GLU A 102 0.04 4.18 1.35
C GLU A 102 -0.75 4.90 2.45
N ALA A 103 -1.63 5.82 2.08
CA ALA A 103 -2.51 6.51 3.03
C ALA A 103 -3.47 5.54 3.73
N THR A 104 -3.97 4.52 3.04
CA THR A 104 -4.87 3.52 3.60
C THR A 104 -4.13 2.53 4.51
N PHE A 105 -3.03 1.95 4.03
CA PHE A 105 -2.40 0.80 4.69
C PHE A 105 -1.24 1.17 5.62
N ARG A 106 -0.63 2.35 5.46
CA ARG A 106 0.66 2.66 6.12
C ARG A 106 0.71 3.98 6.86
N LEU A 107 -0.13 4.95 6.53
CA LEU A 107 -0.16 6.23 7.25
C LEU A 107 -0.39 6.02 8.74
N TRP A 108 -1.40 5.20 9.10
CA TRP A 108 -1.75 4.83 10.47
C TRP A 108 -0.78 3.91 11.21
N LEU A 109 0.16 3.23 10.53
CA LEU A 109 1.16 2.35 11.20
C LEU A 109 2.01 3.11 12.22
N ARG A 110 2.23 4.42 12.00
CA ARG A 110 2.67 5.32 13.06
C ARG A 110 1.45 6.01 13.63
N TYR A 111 0.90 5.41 14.69
CA TYR A 111 -0.28 5.93 15.34
C TYR A 111 -0.22 7.44 15.63
N SER A 112 -1.16 8.15 15.04
CA SER A 112 -1.64 9.47 15.46
C SER A 112 -3.12 9.55 15.12
N ARG A 113 -3.88 10.38 15.84
CA ARG A 113 -5.30 10.62 15.59
C ARG A 113 -5.62 10.91 14.13
N PRO A 114 -5.02 11.94 13.51
CA PRO A 114 -5.32 12.27 12.12
C PRO A 114 -4.95 11.13 11.18
N ALA A 115 -3.78 10.51 11.36
CA ALA A 115 -3.32 9.42 10.50
C ALA A 115 -4.29 8.24 10.55
N PHE A 116 -4.69 7.82 11.75
CA PHE A 116 -5.63 6.73 11.93
C PHE A 116 -7.01 7.06 11.34
N ALA A 117 -7.53 8.26 11.59
CA ALA A 117 -8.83 8.68 11.08
C ALA A 117 -8.87 8.71 9.54
N VAL A 118 -7.84 9.24 8.89
CA VAL A 118 -7.73 9.27 7.42
C VAL A 118 -7.60 7.85 6.85
N SER A 119 -6.70 7.03 7.39
CA SER A 119 -6.53 5.65 6.92
C SER A 119 -7.80 4.81 7.07
N ALA A 120 -8.47 4.92 8.22
CA ALA A 120 -9.71 4.19 8.47
C ALA A 120 -10.85 4.66 7.55
N ALA A 121 -10.98 5.97 7.33
CA ALA A 121 -11.96 6.51 6.39
C ALA A 121 -11.71 6.04 4.95
N LEU A 122 -10.46 6.07 4.48
CA LEU A 122 -10.09 5.52 3.15
C LEU A 122 -10.38 4.03 3.06
N ALA A 123 -10.04 3.24 4.07
CA ALA A 123 -10.32 1.81 4.10
C ALA A 123 -11.83 1.52 4.03
N LEU A 124 -12.65 2.28 4.76
CA LEU A 124 -14.11 2.17 4.70
C LEU A 124 -14.66 2.53 3.32
N LEU A 125 -14.16 3.60 2.70
CA LEU A 125 -14.58 4.00 1.35
C LEU A 125 -14.18 2.98 0.28
N LEU A 126 -12.98 2.40 0.36
CA LEU A 126 -12.56 1.34 -0.55
C LEU A 126 -13.39 0.07 -0.39
N ALA A 127 -13.81 -0.25 0.84
CA ALA A 127 -14.66 -1.41 1.12
C ALA A 127 -16.14 -1.18 0.80
N ALA A 128 -16.60 0.07 0.72
CA ALA A 128 -18.02 0.39 0.59
C ALA A 128 -18.67 -0.14 -0.69
N PRO A 129 -18.11 0.03 -1.91
CA PRO A 129 -18.71 -0.52 -3.13
C PRO A 129 -18.87 -2.05 -3.10
N PRO A 130 -17.84 -2.87 -2.81
CA PRO A 130 -18.00 -4.32 -2.77
C PRO A 130 -18.90 -4.77 -1.61
N ALA A 131 -18.88 -4.08 -0.46
CA ALA A 131 -19.77 -4.40 0.65
C ALA A 131 -21.25 -4.13 0.30
N ALA A 132 -21.53 -3.01 -0.36
CA ALA A 132 -22.89 -2.69 -0.81
C ALA A 132 -23.38 -3.68 -1.87
N ALA A 133 -22.52 -4.08 -2.81
CA ALA A 133 -22.84 -5.11 -3.78
C ALA A 133 -23.14 -6.48 -3.12
N ALA A 134 -22.32 -6.91 -2.15
CA ALA A 134 -22.50 -8.16 -1.42
C ALA A 134 -23.79 -8.20 -0.59
N LEU A 135 -24.23 -7.04 -0.09
CA LEU A 135 -25.48 -6.87 0.67
C LEU A 135 -26.70 -6.53 -0.20
N ALA A 136 -26.55 -6.49 -1.53
CA ALA A 136 -27.58 -6.09 -2.48
C ALA A 136 -28.24 -4.73 -2.13
N LEU A 137 -27.46 -3.80 -1.58
CA LEU A 137 -27.96 -2.48 -1.21
C LEU A 137 -28.19 -1.63 -2.46
N PRO A 138 -29.29 -0.87 -2.54
CA PRO A 138 -29.49 0.08 -3.63
C PRO A 138 -28.49 1.23 -3.47
N VAL A 139 -27.50 1.27 -4.35
CA VAL A 139 -26.51 2.36 -4.40
C VAL A 139 -26.71 3.17 -5.69
N PRO A 140 -26.84 4.50 -5.60
CA PRO A 140 -26.88 5.34 -6.77
C PRO A 140 -25.62 5.15 -7.63
N ALA A 141 -25.80 4.96 -8.93
CA ALA A 141 -24.69 4.64 -9.83
C ALA A 141 -23.57 5.69 -9.85
N TRP A 142 -23.85 6.94 -9.49
CA TRP A 142 -22.87 8.03 -9.43
C TRP A 142 -21.99 8.01 -8.18
N LEU A 143 -22.41 7.37 -7.08
CA LEU A 143 -21.82 7.55 -5.74
C LEU A 143 -20.31 7.23 -5.67
N PHE A 144 -19.87 6.23 -6.44
CA PHE A 144 -18.50 5.75 -6.45
C PHE A 144 -17.81 5.88 -7.83
N ARG A 145 -18.39 6.66 -8.75
CA ARG A 145 -17.84 6.82 -10.12
C ARG A 145 -16.74 7.88 -10.15
N ILE A 146 -15.48 7.44 -10.01
CA ILE A 146 -14.29 8.32 -10.04
C ILE A 146 -14.18 9.13 -11.34
N GLY A 147 -14.68 8.60 -12.47
CA GLY A 147 -14.65 9.29 -13.77
C GLY A 147 -15.68 10.41 -13.96
N GLN A 148 -16.55 10.67 -12.97
CA GLN A 148 -17.56 11.74 -13.02
C GLN A 148 -17.33 12.74 -11.88
N PRO A 149 -17.54 14.05 -12.10
CA PRO A 149 -17.34 15.08 -11.07
C PRO A 149 -18.14 14.81 -9.79
N GLU A 150 -19.38 14.33 -9.92
CA GLU A 150 -20.27 14.03 -8.79
C GLU A 150 -19.74 12.86 -7.96
N GLY A 151 -19.23 11.81 -8.61
CA GLY A 151 -18.66 10.67 -7.90
C GLY A 151 -17.35 11.04 -7.18
N LEU A 152 -16.49 11.84 -7.81
CA LEU A 152 -15.28 12.35 -7.17
C LEU A 152 -15.61 13.25 -5.97
N ALA A 153 -16.56 14.19 -6.12
CA ALA A 153 -17.03 15.04 -5.04
C ALA A 153 -17.61 14.22 -3.88
N SER A 154 -18.34 13.14 -4.20
CA SER A 154 -18.93 12.25 -3.20
C SER A 154 -17.90 11.47 -2.41
N LEU A 155 -16.87 10.95 -3.08
CA LEU A 155 -15.74 10.29 -2.42
C LEU A 155 -14.95 11.26 -1.53
N ALA A 156 -14.71 12.48 -2.01
CA ALA A 156 -14.01 13.52 -1.24
C ALA A 156 -14.82 13.96 -0.01
N ALA A 157 -16.12 14.21 -0.18
CA ALA A 157 -17.01 14.55 0.92
C ALA A 157 -17.14 13.39 1.92
N GLY A 158 -17.28 12.16 1.43
CA GLY A 158 -17.31 10.95 2.25
C GLY A 158 -16.03 10.79 3.07
N LEU A 159 -14.86 11.03 2.47
CA LEU A 159 -13.57 10.96 3.16
C LEU A 159 -13.51 12.01 4.28
N ALA A 160 -13.88 13.25 3.98
CA ALA A 160 -13.86 14.34 4.95
C ALA A 160 -14.81 14.06 6.14
N VAL A 161 -16.04 13.65 5.86
CA VAL A 161 -17.05 13.35 6.87
C VAL A 161 -16.64 12.16 7.74
N LEU A 162 -16.22 11.05 7.13
CA LEU A 162 -15.80 9.85 7.87
C LEU A 162 -14.54 10.12 8.70
N ALA A 163 -13.54 10.78 8.14
CA ALA A 163 -12.31 11.11 8.87
C ALA A 163 -12.62 12.05 10.04
N ALA A 164 -13.48 13.06 9.86
CA ALA A 164 -13.90 13.95 10.94
C ALA A 164 -14.68 13.20 12.03
N ALA A 165 -15.63 12.32 11.65
CA ALA A 165 -16.40 11.52 12.59
C ALA A 165 -15.51 10.60 13.43
N ILE A 166 -14.57 9.89 12.79
CA ILE A 166 -13.61 9.00 13.47
C ILE A 166 -12.68 9.81 14.37
N TRP A 167 -12.17 10.95 13.91
CA TRP A 167 -11.33 11.84 14.72
C TRP A 167 -12.06 12.29 15.99
N VAL A 168 -13.29 12.79 15.85
CA VAL A 168 -14.11 13.27 16.98
C VAL A 168 -14.46 12.12 17.92
N GLY A 169 -14.79 10.94 17.40
CA GLY A 169 -15.00 9.74 18.20
C GLY A 169 -13.78 9.40 19.06
N LEU A 170 -12.59 9.32 18.45
CA LEU A 170 -11.34 9.07 19.16
C LEU A 170 -11.02 10.17 20.19
N ALA A 171 -11.40 11.42 19.91
CA ALA A 171 -11.28 12.54 20.85
C ALA A 171 -12.08 12.32 22.13
N ARG A 172 -13.33 11.84 21.97
CA ARG A 172 -14.31 11.72 23.04
C ARG A 172 -14.12 10.46 23.88
N PHE A 173 -13.83 9.34 23.23
CA PHE A 173 -13.70 8.03 23.89
C PHE A 173 -12.27 7.73 24.37
N GLY A 174 -11.30 8.57 24.01
CA GLY A 174 -9.91 8.46 24.43
C GLY A 174 -9.11 7.43 23.63
N GLU A 175 -7.80 7.66 23.54
CA GLU A 175 -6.90 6.88 22.68
C GLU A 175 -6.19 5.72 23.38
N ALA A 176 -6.28 5.67 24.72
CA ALA A 176 -5.47 4.77 25.52
C ALA A 176 -5.64 3.29 25.13
N PRO A 177 -6.86 2.77 24.84
CA PRO A 177 -7.02 1.40 24.37
C PRO A 177 -6.30 1.13 23.04
N LEU A 178 -6.40 2.06 22.10
CA LEU A 178 -5.81 1.92 20.76
C LEU A 178 -4.28 2.01 20.83
N ARG A 179 -3.73 2.92 21.63
CA ARG A 179 -2.28 2.98 21.89
C ARG A 179 -1.77 1.67 22.52
N ARG A 180 -2.46 1.14 23.53
CA ARG A 180 -2.12 -0.16 24.12
C ARG A 180 -2.18 -1.31 23.11
N LEU A 181 -3.14 -1.29 22.18
CA LEU A 181 -3.22 -2.28 21.11
C LEU A 181 -1.98 -2.23 20.22
N PHE A 182 -1.56 -1.03 19.82
CA PHE A 182 -0.33 -0.81 19.04
C PHE A 182 0.89 -1.32 19.79
N ASP A 183 1.09 -0.88 21.04
CA ASP A 183 2.29 -1.24 21.81
C ASP A 183 2.40 -2.77 22.02
N ARG A 184 1.27 -3.44 22.26
CA ARG A 184 1.25 -4.88 22.57
C ARG A 184 1.26 -5.79 21.35
N HIS A 185 0.62 -5.37 20.25
CA HIS A 185 0.37 -6.22 19.09
C HIS A 185 0.91 -5.64 17.78
N PHE A 186 1.90 -4.75 17.84
CA PHE A 186 2.46 -4.10 16.65
C PHE A 186 2.87 -5.08 15.55
N ARG A 187 3.42 -6.25 15.92
CA ARG A 187 3.77 -7.28 14.94
C ARG A 187 2.57 -7.78 14.13
N LEU A 188 1.42 -8.00 14.78
CA LEU A 188 0.20 -8.39 14.08
C LEU A 188 -0.34 -7.24 13.23
N ILE A 189 -0.28 -6.00 13.71
CA ILE A 189 -0.70 -4.81 12.97
C ILE A 189 0.16 -4.62 11.70
N PHE A 190 1.48 -4.74 11.83
CA PHE A 190 2.43 -4.58 10.73
C PHE A 190 2.18 -5.60 9.62
N TYR A 191 2.10 -6.89 9.97
CA TYR A 191 1.86 -7.95 8.98
C TYR A 191 0.42 -7.99 8.49
N GLY A 192 -0.55 -7.62 9.34
CA GLY A 192 -1.95 -7.47 8.97
C GLY A 192 -2.15 -6.36 7.94
N ALA A 193 -1.46 -5.23 8.07
CA ALA A 193 -1.48 -4.16 7.08
C ALA A 193 -0.87 -4.62 5.73
N ALA A 194 0.26 -5.33 5.75
CA ALA A 194 0.85 -5.90 4.53
C ALA A 194 -0.06 -6.96 3.89
N GLY A 195 -0.74 -7.78 4.70
CA GLY A 195 -1.71 -8.76 4.26
C GLY A 195 -2.96 -8.11 3.64
N ALA A 196 -3.53 -7.09 4.29
CA ALA A 196 -4.67 -6.35 3.76
C ALA A 196 -4.34 -5.64 2.44
N PHE A 197 -3.14 -5.04 2.34
CA PHE A 197 -2.61 -4.50 1.09
C PHE A 197 -2.55 -5.57 0.00
N ALA A 198 -1.99 -6.75 0.30
CA ALA A 198 -1.91 -7.84 -0.67
C ALA A 198 -3.29 -8.34 -1.11
N LEU A 199 -4.21 -8.56 -0.17
CA LEU A 199 -5.56 -9.06 -0.44
C LEU A 199 -6.39 -8.11 -1.31
N LEU A 200 -6.19 -6.79 -1.19
CA LEU A 200 -6.85 -5.81 -2.08
C LEU A 200 -6.54 -6.12 -3.56
N HIS A 201 -5.33 -6.61 -3.86
CA HIS A 201 -4.89 -6.90 -5.22
C HIS A 201 -5.51 -8.16 -5.83
N LEU A 202 -6.27 -8.95 -5.05
CA LEU A 202 -7.11 -10.00 -5.65
C LEU A 202 -8.14 -9.41 -6.62
N GLY A 203 -8.55 -8.16 -6.42
CA GLY A 203 -9.43 -7.43 -7.33
C GLY A 203 -8.83 -7.21 -8.73
N ASN A 204 -7.53 -7.43 -8.92
CA ASN A 204 -6.90 -7.32 -10.22
C ASN A 204 -7.22 -8.51 -11.14
N TYR A 205 -7.69 -9.64 -10.61
CA TYR A 205 -7.96 -10.86 -11.40
C TYR A 205 -9.45 -10.96 -11.72
N THR A 206 -9.85 -10.67 -12.96
CA THR A 206 -11.27 -10.67 -13.37
C THR A 206 -11.88 -12.08 -13.34
N ARG A 207 -11.06 -13.10 -13.62
CA ARG A 207 -11.41 -14.53 -13.57
C ARG A 207 -10.94 -15.23 -12.29
N LEU A 208 -10.90 -14.50 -11.16
CA LEU A 208 -10.44 -15.06 -9.87
C LEU A 208 -11.15 -16.36 -9.48
N ALA A 209 -12.43 -16.52 -9.82
CA ALA A 209 -13.21 -17.73 -9.50
C ALA A 209 -12.62 -19.03 -10.09
N GLU A 210 -11.83 -18.94 -11.16
CA GLU A 210 -11.20 -20.10 -11.81
C GLU A 210 -9.86 -20.47 -11.16
N ILE A 211 -9.23 -19.50 -10.48
CA ILE A 211 -7.87 -19.61 -9.93
C ILE A 211 -7.81 -19.30 -8.43
N TRP A 212 -8.95 -19.29 -7.73
CA TRP A 212 -9.06 -18.84 -6.33
C TRP A 212 -8.15 -19.63 -5.38
N PHE A 213 -7.89 -20.91 -5.67
CA PHE A 213 -7.00 -21.77 -4.89
C PHE A 213 -5.54 -21.30 -4.92
N LEU A 214 -5.16 -20.48 -5.91
CA LEU A 214 -3.86 -19.81 -5.99
C LEU A 214 -3.82 -18.46 -5.28
N ALA A 215 -4.91 -17.98 -4.67
CA ALA A 215 -4.99 -16.62 -4.10
C ALA A 215 -3.78 -16.23 -3.22
N PRO A 216 -3.25 -17.08 -2.30
CA PRO A 216 -2.05 -16.75 -1.54
C PRO A 216 -0.81 -16.52 -2.41
N LEU A 217 -0.67 -17.27 -3.49
CA LEU A 217 0.43 -17.15 -4.44
C LEU A 217 0.26 -15.94 -5.36
N LEU A 218 -0.99 -15.65 -5.79
CA LEU A 218 -1.32 -14.52 -6.66
C LEU A 218 -0.91 -13.19 -6.03
N VAL A 219 -1.13 -13.03 -4.72
CA VAL A 219 -0.83 -11.78 -4.00
C VAL A 219 0.51 -11.80 -3.28
N LEU A 220 1.31 -12.86 -3.41
CA LEU A 220 2.60 -12.97 -2.73
C LEU A 220 3.58 -11.84 -3.13
N PRO A 221 3.72 -11.46 -4.41
CA PRO A 221 4.57 -10.32 -4.79
C PRO A 221 4.16 -9.02 -4.07
N GLN A 222 2.87 -8.78 -3.95
CA GLN A 222 2.26 -7.62 -3.31
C GLN A 222 2.39 -7.70 -1.80
N PHE A 223 2.32 -8.88 -1.18
CA PHE A 223 2.61 -9.07 0.24
C PHE A 223 4.08 -8.73 0.55
N LEU A 224 5.03 -9.20 -0.27
CA LEU A 224 6.46 -8.93 -0.07
C LEU A 224 6.80 -7.45 -0.27
N LEU A 225 6.27 -6.82 -1.32
CA LEU A 225 6.32 -5.37 -1.48
C LEU A 225 5.67 -4.67 -0.29
N GLY A 226 4.54 -5.24 0.15
CA GLY A 226 3.74 -4.89 1.31
C GLY A 226 4.58 -4.66 2.56
N VAL A 227 5.31 -5.72 2.92
CA VAL A 227 6.25 -5.82 4.03
C VAL A 227 7.42 -4.85 3.86
N MET A 228 8.00 -4.75 2.66
CA MET A 228 9.14 -3.88 2.42
C MET A 228 8.78 -2.39 2.55
N LEU A 229 7.66 -1.96 1.97
CA LEU A 229 7.16 -0.60 2.12
C LEU A 229 6.78 -0.30 3.57
N GLY A 230 6.25 -1.29 4.30
CA GLY A 230 6.04 -1.19 5.75
C GLY A 230 7.35 -0.97 6.52
N TYR A 231 8.42 -1.70 6.18
CA TYR A 231 9.75 -1.49 6.75
C TYR A 231 10.28 -0.08 6.47
N VAL A 232 10.21 0.37 5.21
CA VAL A 232 10.61 1.73 4.82
C VAL A 232 9.78 2.80 5.55
N ARG A 233 8.47 2.60 5.69
CA ARG A 233 7.56 3.49 6.42
C ARG A 233 7.97 3.68 7.88
N MET A 234 8.40 2.59 8.52
CA MET A 234 8.75 2.58 9.94
C MET A 234 10.18 3.05 10.20
N ARG A 235 11.12 2.77 9.28
CA ARG A 235 12.52 3.19 9.39
C ARG A 235 12.78 4.60 8.87
N LEU A 236 12.15 5.03 7.78
CA LEU A 236 12.48 6.27 7.07
C LEU A 236 11.32 7.27 7.07
N GLY A 237 10.08 6.80 7.11
CA GLY A 237 8.90 7.65 7.17
C GLY A 237 7.98 7.53 5.97
N PHE A 238 6.88 8.28 5.99
CA PHE A 238 5.80 8.16 5.00
C PHE A 238 6.22 8.62 3.60
N VAL A 239 6.92 9.76 3.50
CA VAL A 239 7.36 10.29 2.19
C VAL A 239 8.27 9.30 1.46
N TRP A 240 9.18 8.65 2.16
CA TRP A 240 10.09 7.67 1.56
C TRP A 240 9.38 6.38 1.11
N CYS A 241 8.42 5.87 1.89
CA CYS A 241 7.67 4.68 1.45
C CYS A 241 6.78 4.99 0.24
N THR A 242 6.08 6.13 0.26
CA THR A 242 5.26 6.57 -0.88
C THR A 242 6.08 6.83 -2.13
N GLY A 243 7.19 7.57 -2.03
CA GLY A 243 8.03 7.87 -3.19
C GLY A 243 8.62 6.61 -3.85
N ILE A 244 9.01 5.63 -3.04
CA ILE A 244 9.46 4.34 -3.56
C ILE A 244 8.34 3.52 -4.19
N HIS A 245 7.14 3.58 -3.62
CA HIS A 245 5.99 2.90 -4.21
C HIS A 245 5.62 3.50 -5.57
N MET A 246 5.64 4.84 -5.68
CA MET A 246 5.48 5.53 -6.96
C MET A 246 6.55 5.10 -7.98
N LEU A 247 7.81 5.04 -7.55
CA LEU A 247 8.91 4.55 -8.40
C LEU A 247 8.68 3.09 -8.84
N HIS A 248 8.25 2.22 -7.94
CA HIS A 248 7.94 0.82 -8.22
C HIS A 248 6.87 0.70 -9.30
N ASN A 249 5.75 1.42 -9.14
CA ASN A 249 4.66 1.40 -10.11
C ASN A 249 5.07 2.01 -11.44
N ALA A 250 5.84 3.10 -11.46
CA ALA A 250 6.35 3.68 -12.69
C ALA A 250 7.23 2.70 -13.47
N ILE A 251 8.16 2.00 -12.79
CA ILE A 251 9.06 1.02 -13.42
C ILE A 251 8.30 -0.16 -14.03
N ILE A 252 7.19 -0.57 -13.41
CA ILE A 252 6.36 -1.67 -13.92
C ILE A 252 5.42 -1.19 -15.04
N LEU A 253 4.76 -0.05 -14.86
CA LEU A 253 3.73 0.44 -15.79
C LEU A 253 4.32 0.98 -17.09
N ILE A 254 5.47 1.67 -17.05
CA ILE A 254 6.06 2.27 -18.26
C ILE A 254 6.29 1.20 -19.36
N PRO A 255 6.96 0.06 -19.10
CA PRO A 255 7.12 -0.99 -20.12
C PRO A 255 5.79 -1.53 -20.64
N VAL A 256 4.80 -1.75 -19.75
CA VAL A 256 3.48 -2.27 -20.14
C VAL A 256 2.77 -1.32 -21.10
N LEU A 257 2.75 -0.02 -20.77
CA LEU A 257 2.09 0.98 -21.59
C LEU A 257 2.84 1.24 -22.91
N VAL A 258 4.18 1.20 -22.89
CA VAL A 258 4.99 1.31 -24.10
C VAL A 258 4.71 0.14 -25.04
N LEU A 259 4.69 -1.10 -24.53
CA LEU A 259 4.36 -2.28 -25.34
C LEU A 259 2.93 -2.21 -25.88
N ALA A 260 1.96 -1.78 -25.08
CA ALA A 260 0.58 -1.61 -25.54
C ALA A 260 0.47 -0.61 -26.70
N HIS A 261 1.21 0.50 -26.64
CA HIS A 261 1.19 1.53 -27.68
C HIS A 261 1.83 1.10 -29.02
N PHE A 262 2.76 0.14 -29.00
CA PHE A 262 3.47 -0.33 -30.20
C PHE A 262 2.88 -1.61 -30.82
N VAL A 263 1.88 -2.22 -30.18
CA VAL A 263 1.22 -3.46 -30.63
C VAL A 263 -0.15 -3.19 -31.27
N GLU A 264 -0.66 -1.96 -31.16
CA GLU A 264 -1.78 -1.41 -31.96
C GLU A 264 -1.30 -0.90 -33.33
#